data_AF-A0A2H0AIH9-F1
#
_entry.id   AF-A0A2H0AIH9-F1
#
_cell.length_a   1.000
_cell.length_b   1.000
_cell.length_c   1.000
_cell.angle_alpha   90.00
_cell.angle_beta   90.00
_cell.angle_gamma   90.00
#
_symmetry.space_group_name_H-M   'P 1'
#
loop_
_entity.id
_entity.type
_entity.pdbx_description
1 polymer ?
#
loop_
_entity_poly.entity_id
_entity_poly.type
_entity_poly.pdbx_seq_one_letter_code
_entity_poly.pdbx_strand_id
1 'polypeptide(L)'
;MHTDDFKRKLTVAFSADAVGYSRLMGDDETATVKTLEEYKQVMSDLILGHGGRVVDSTGDNLLGEFASVVDAVKCAVAVQNALRERNDGLCEQRRMLFRIGINLGDVIEKEGRIYGDGVNIAARLESLADPGGICVSKTVIDQIETKLPFSYEYLGKKRVKKHRKNHSLLQGAF
;
A
#
# COMPACT_ATOMS: atom_id res chain seq x y z
N MET A 1 22.93 29.43 9.75
CA MET A 1 23.13 28.13 9.09
C MET A 1 22.00 27.23 9.52
N HIS A 2 20.96 27.03 8.70
CA HIS A 2 20.00 25.95 8.94
C HIS A 2 20.63 24.68 8.38
N THR A 3 21.14 23.83 9.27
CA THR A 3 21.41 22.44 8.90
C THR A 3 20.05 21.82 8.58
N ASP A 4 19.83 21.51 7.31
CA ASP A 4 18.78 20.58 6.89
C ASP A 4 19.03 19.26 7.62
N ASP A 5 18.39 19.08 8.78
CA ASP A 5 18.71 17.98 9.69
C ASP A 5 17.98 16.73 9.21
N PHE A 6 18.63 16.03 8.28
CA PHE A 6 18.17 14.76 7.75
C PHE A 6 18.31 13.67 8.83
N LYS A 7 17.19 13.12 9.30
CA LYS A 7 17.21 12.04 10.30
C LYS A 7 17.11 10.68 9.61
N ARG A 8 18.16 9.85 9.72
CA ARG A 8 18.09 8.45 9.30
C ARG A 8 17.31 7.63 10.32
N LYS A 9 16.40 6.79 9.84
CA LYS A 9 15.68 5.81 10.67
C LYS A 9 15.29 4.58 9.85
N LEU A 10 15.09 3.48 10.56
CA LEU A 10 14.44 2.29 10.03
C LEU A 10 12.92 2.44 10.20
N THR A 11 12.14 2.22 9.14
CA THR A 11 10.67 2.30 9.19
C THR A 11 10.04 1.29 8.24
N VAL A 12 8.76 1.02 8.42
CA VAL A 12 7.96 0.23 7.47
C VAL A 12 7.23 1.19 6.54
N ALA A 13 7.68 1.29 5.30
CA ALA A 13 7.03 2.07 4.27
C ALA A 13 5.83 1.31 3.70
N PHE A 14 4.68 1.98 3.62
CA PHE A 14 3.42 1.51 3.08
C PHE A 14 3.04 2.39 1.89
N SER A 15 3.06 1.84 0.68
CA SER A 15 2.69 2.54 -0.56
C SER A 15 1.37 1.99 -1.07
N ALA A 16 0.40 2.85 -1.39
CA ALA A 16 -0.85 2.47 -2.03
C ALA A 16 -1.12 3.36 -3.24
N ASP A 17 -1.59 2.76 -4.34
CA ASP A 17 -1.89 3.45 -5.60
C ASP A 17 -3.17 2.93 -6.23
N ALA A 18 -3.92 3.82 -6.88
CA ALA A 18 -5.17 3.48 -7.54
C ALA A 18 -4.93 2.86 -8.92
N VAL A 19 -5.61 1.75 -9.21
CA VAL A 19 -5.51 1.09 -10.51
C VAL A 19 -6.36 1.82 -11.55
N GLY A 20 -5.74 2.25 -12.64
CA GLY A 20 -6.45 2.79 -13.80
C GLY A 20 -7.09 4.16 -13.56
N TYR A 21 -6.52 4.95 -12.65
CA TYR A 21 -7.01 6.29 -12.30
C TYR A 21 -7.22 7.18 -13.54
N SER A 22 -6.25 7.22 -14.47
CA SER A 22 -6.37 8.01 -15.70
C SER A 22 -7.57 7.63 -16.58
N ARG A 23 -7.97 6.35 -16.57
CA ARG A 23 -9.16 5.89 -17.30
C ARG A 23 -10.43 6.42 -16.64
N LEU A 24 -10.53 6.30 -15.31
CA LEU A 24 -11.69 6.76 -14.54
C LEU A 24 -11.88 8.28 -14.67
N MET A 25 -10.77 9.03 -14.65
CA MET A 25 -10.78 10.48 -14.91
C MET A 25 -11.36 10.82 -16.29
N GLY A 26 -11.05 10.04 -17.32
CA GLY A 26 -11.61 10.27 -18.67
C GLY A 26 -13.12 9.97 -18.78
N ASP A 27 -13.66 9.11 -17.90
CA ASP A 27 -15.08 8.73 -17.92
C ASP A 27 -15.94 9.74 -17.14
N ASP A 28 -15.55 10.06 -15.89
CA ASP A 28 -16.20 11.07 -15.04
C ASP A 28 -15.22 11.60 -13.99
N GLU A 29 -14.66 12.78 -14.24
CA GLU A 29 -13.65 13.41 -13.38
C GLU A 29 -14.17 13.67 -11.96
N THR A 30 -15.41 14.21 -11.84
CA THR A 30 -15.95 14.63 -10.54
C THR A 30 -16.26 13.42 -9.67
N ALA A 31 -16.88 12.39 -10.23
CA ALA A 31 -17.15 11.16 -9.49
C ALA A 31 -15.86 10.42 -9.10
N THR A 32 -14.85 10.45 -9.97
CA THR A 32 -13.55 9.82 -9.72
C THR A 32 -12.81 10.48 -8.57
N VAL A 33 -12.71 11.82 -8.58
CA VAL A 33 -12.06 12.57 -7.48
C VAL A 33 -12.77 12.32 -6.16
N LYS A 34 -14.11 12.37 -6.14
CA LYS A 34 -14.88 12.11 -4.91
C LYS A 34 -14.62 10.70 -4.35
N THR A 35 -14.64 9.69 -5.23
CA THR A 35 -14.37 8.29 -4.82
C THR A 35 -12.95 8.13 -4.28
N LEU A 36 -11.98 8.78 -4.94
CA LEU A 36 -10.58 8.76 -4.52
C LEU A 36 -10.41 9.39 -3.13
N GLU A 37 -11.00 10.56 -2.89
CA GLU A 37 -10.96 11.24 -1.60
C GLU A 37 -11.59 10.40 -0.48
N GLU A 38 -12.76 9.80 -0.73
CA GLU A 38 -13.42 8.90 0.21
C GLU A 38 -12.52 7.69 0.55
N TYR A 39 -11.89 7.08 -0.45
CA TYR A 39 -11.04 5.92 -0.24
C TYR A 39 -9.74 6.30 0.48
N LYS A 40 -9.15 7.45 0.16
CA LYS A 40 -7.99 8.00 0.87
C LYS A 40 -8.29 8.33 2.32
N GLN A 41 -9.48 8.83 2.62
CA GLN A 41 -9.90 9.08 4.00
C GLN A 41 -9.99 7.76 4.78
N VAL A 42 -10.65 6.75 4.22
CA VAL A 42 -10.75 5.41 4.83
C VAL A 42 -9.37 4.79 5.08
N MET A 43 -8.47 4.88 4.11
CA MET A 43 -7.10 4.41 4.26
C MET A 43 -6.35 5.17 5.36
N SER A 44 -6.50 6.50 5.41
CA SER A 44 -5.85 7.34 6.41
C SER A 44 -6.32 7.00 7.83
N ASP A 45 -7.63 6.80 8.01
CA ASP A 45 -8.22 6.42 9.30
C ASP A 45 -7.72 5.04 9.75
N LEU A 46 -7.63 4.08 8.83
CA LEU A 46 -7.10 2.75 9.12
C LEU A 46 -5.60 2.77 9.45
N ILE A 47 -4.82 3.57 8.73
CA ILE A 47 -3.38 3.74 8.99
C ILE A 47 -3.18 4.29 10.41
N LEU A 48 -3.90 5.36 10.76
CA LEU A 48 -3.84 5.94 12.10
C LEU A 48 -4.32 4.95 13.17
N GLY A 49 -5.42 4.24 12.93
CA GLY A 49 -5.99 3.26 13.85
C GLY A 49 -5.08 2.05 14.12
N HIS A 50 -4.16 1.75 13.20
CA HIS A 50 -3.13 0.71 13.36
C HIS A 50 -1.78 1.28 13.84
N GLY A 51 -1.74 2.52 14.35
CA GLY A 51 -0.53 3.14 14.88
C GLY A 51 0.48 3.59 13.82
N GLY A 52 0.05 3.67 12.57
CA GLY A 52 0.82 4.28 11.48
C GLY A 52 0.59 5.78 11.36
N ARG A 53 1.28 6.37 10.39
CA ARG A 53 1.15 7.79 10.04
C ARG A 53 1.09 7.95 8.53
N VAL A 54 0.18 8.80 8.04
CA VAL A 54 0.17 9.22 6.64
C VAL A 54 1.26 10.27 6.43
N VAL A 55 2.18 9.99 5.51
CA VAL A 55 3.31 10.84 5.15
C VAL A 55 2.96 11.74 3.97
N ASP A 56 2.31 11.15 2.96
CA ASP A 56 1.87 11.84 1.75
C ASP A 56 0.59 11.19 1.21
N SER A 57 -0.26 12.00 0.58
CA SER A 57 -1.50 11.56 -0.06
C SER A 57 -1.76 12.31 -1.37
N THR A 58 -0.70 12.78 -2.03
CA THR A 58 -0.79 13.54 -3.28
C THR A 58 -1.19 12.64 -4.47
N GLY A 59 -1.98 13.17 -5.40
CA GLY A 59 -2.38 12.48 -6.63
C GLY A 59 -3.36 11.34 -6.38
N ASP A 60 -3.12 10.17 -6.94
CA ASP A 60 -3.81 8.88 -6.71
C ASP A 60 -3.10 7.98 -5.69
N ASN A 61 -1.89 8.37 -5.28
CA ASN A 61 -1.06 7.66 -4.33
C ASN A 61 -1.35 8.02 -2.87
N LEU A 62 -1.04 7.10 -1.97
CA LEU A 62 -0.98 7.31 -0.53
C LEU A 62 0.27 6.61 0.03
N LEU A 63 1.09 7.38 0.74
CA LEU A 63 2.28 6.89 1.43
C LEU A 63 2.05 6.99 2.95
N GLY A 64 2.12 5.84 3.61
CA GLY A 64 2.12 5.72 5.06
C GLY A 64 3.44 5.16 5.58
N GLU A 65 3.67 5.32 6.88
CA GLU A 65 4.74 4.62 7.58
C GLU A 65 4.27 4.02 8.90
N PHE A 66 4.93 2.94 9.32
CA PHE A 66 4.68 2.26 10.59
C PHE A 66 6.00 1.91 11.27
N ALA A 67 6.01 1.92 12.61
CA ALA A 67 7.12 1.37 13.38
C ALA A 67 7.12 -0.17 13.44
N SER A 68 5.98 -0.80 13.13
CA SER A 68 5.74 -2.23 13.30
C SER A 68 5.32 -2.87 11.98
N VAL A 69 6.04 -3.92 11.57
CA VAL A 69 5.72 -4.69 10.36
C VAL A 69 4.36 -5.38 10.49
N VAL A 70 4.06 -5.91 11.68
CA VAL A 70 2.80 -6.61 11.96
C VAL A 70 1.61 -5.67 11.77
N ASP A 71 1.72 -4.45 12.28
CA ASP A 71 0.62 -3.48 12.22
C ASP A 71 0.42 -2.93 10.81
N ALA A 72 1.51 -2.70 10.07
CA ALA A 72 1.43 -2.32 8.65
C ALA A 72 0.71 -3.38 7.81
N VAL A 73 1.01 -4.67 8.02
CA VAL A 73 0.40 -5.77 7.28
C VAL A 73 -1.07 -5.96 7.66
N LYS A 74 -1.41 -5.89 8.96
CA LYS A 74 -2.81 -5.91 9.41
C LYS A 74 -3.60 -4.74 8.80
N CYS A 75 -3.01 -3.54 8.80
CA CYS A 75 -3.60 -2.35 8.19
C CYS A 75 -3.85 -2.57 6.69
N ALA A 76 -2.87 -3.10 5.95
CA ALA A 76 -3.02 -3.37 4.51
C ALA A 76 -4.19 -4.32 4.22
N VAL A 77 -4.32 -5.39 5.01
CA VAL A 77 -5.44 -6.33 4.88
C VAL A 77 -6.77 -5.64 5.21
N ALA A 78 -6.83 -4.85 6.28
CA ALA A 78 -8.02 -4.09 6.65
C ALA A 78 -8.42 -3.10 5.54
N VAL A 79 -7.45 -2.41 4.94
CA VAL A 79 -7.68 -1.51 3.80
C VAL A 79 -8.28 -2.28 2.62
N GLN A 80 -7.66 -3.39 2.19
CA GLN A 80 -8.19 -4.13 1.04
C GLN A 80 -9.60 -4.69 1.28
N ASN A 81 -9.91 -5.10 2.50
CA ASN A 81 -11.26 -5.54 2.85
C ASN A 81 -12.26 -4.37 2.82
N ALA A 82 -11.92 -3.25 3.44
CA ALA A 82 -12.79 -2.06 3.50
C ALA A 82 -13.06 -1.46 2.11
N LEU A 83 -12.07 -1.47 1.22
CA LEU A 83 -12.24 -1.01 -0.16
C LEU A 83 -13.00 -2.02 -1.02
N ARG A 84 -12.86 -3.33 -0.77
CA ARG A 84 -13.64 -4.37 -1.44
C ARG A 84 -15.13 -4.21 -1.13
N GLU A 85 -15.50 -4.07 0.13
CA GLU A 85 -16.89 -3.88 0.55
C GLU A 85 -17.54 -2.66 -0.11
N ARG A 86 -16.81 -1.55 -0.23
CA ARG A 86 -17.28 -0.33 -0.93
C ARG A 86 -17.44 -0.55 -2.43
N ASN A 87 -16.52 -1.31 -3.04
CA ASN A 87 -16.58 -1.63 -4.46
C ASN A 87 -17.66 -2.68 -4.81
N ASP A 88 -18.09 -3.52 -3.86
CA ASP A 88 -19.10 -4.56 -4.11
C ASP A 88 -20.46 -3.98 -4.51
N GLY A 89 -20.80 -2.78 -4.03
CA GLY A 89 -22.00 -2.04 -4.43
C GLY A 89 -21.92 -1.34 -5.80
N LEU A 90 -20.76 -1.36 -6.46
CA LEU A 90 -20.50 -0.65 -7.71
C LEU A 90 -20.41 -1.60 -8.91
N CYS A 91 -20.81 -1.09 -10.08
CA CYS A 91 -20.56 -1.78 -11.35
C CYS A 91 -19.05 -1.84 -11.63
N GLU A 92 -18.61 -2.86 -12.36
CA GLU A 92 -17.18 -3.15 -12.57
C GLU A 92 -16.40 -1.95 -13.13
N GLN A 93 -16.99 -1.17 -14.05
CA GLN A 93 -16.31 -0.02 -14.64
C GLN A 93 -16.03 1.11 -13.64
N ARG A 94 -16.80 1.19 -12.54
CA ARG A 94 -16.71 2.21 -11.50
C ARG A 94 -15.94 1.77 -10.26
N ARG A 95 -15.50 0.51 -10.20
CA ARG A 95 -14.70 0.02 -9.08
C ARG A 95 -13.31 0.66 -9.13
N MET A 96 -12.91 1.29 -8.02
CA MET A 96 -11.57 1.80 -7.84
C MET A 96 -10.78 0.83 -6.97
N LEU A 97 -9.89 0.07 -7.59
CA LEU A 97 -9.05 -0.88 -6.87
C LEU A 97 -7.73 -0.21 -6.49
N PHE A 98 -7.20 -0.57 -5.34
CA PHE A 98 -5.87 -0.14 -4.91
C PHE A 98 -4.89 -1.32 -4.91
N ARG A 99 -3.65 -1.04 -5.26
CA ARG A 99 -2.51 -1.93 -4.99
C ARG A 99 -1.79 -1.43 -3.75
N ILE A 100 -1.21 -2.34 -2.97
CA ILE A 100 -0.44 -1.99 -1.78
C ILE A 100 0.94 -2.66 -1.82
N GLY A 101 1.98 -1.92 -1.48
CA GLY A 101 3.35 -2.37 -1.34
C GLY A 101 3.89 -2.08 0.06
N ILE A 102 4.53 -3.06 0.71
CA ILE A 102 5.08 -2.88 2.07
C ILE A 102 6.54 -3.31 2.12
N ASN A 103 7.39 -2.42 2.65
CA ASN A 103 8.80 -2.72 2.86
C ASN A 103 9.31 -2.17 4.20
N LEU A 104 10.09 -2.98 4.92
CA LEU A 104 10.92 -2.51 6.03
C LEU A 104 12.28 -2.08 5.48
N GLY A 105 12.68 -0.83 5.69
CA GLY A 105 13.96 -0.34 5.20
C GLY A 105 14.37 1.02 5.76
N ASP A 106 15.64 1.35 5.56
CA ASP A 106 16.20 2.64 5.97
C ASP A 106 15.65 3.77 5.10
N VAL A 107 15.26 4.86 5.77
CA VAL A 107 14.79 6.09 5.15
C VAL A 107 15.48 7.30 5.77
N ILE A 108 15.44 8.40 5.05
CA ILE A 108 15.78 9.72 5.56
C ILE A 108 14.49 10.50 5.75
N GLU A 109 14.29 11.04 6.94
CA GLU A 109 13.17 11.92 7.27
C GLU A 109 13.61 13.39 7.22
N LYS A 110 12.80 14.23 6.56
CA LYS A 110 12.92 15.70 6.56
C LYS A 110 11.52 16.30 6.56
N GLU A 111 11.24 17.20 7.49
CA GLU A 111 9.96 17.94 7.59
C GLU A 111 8.73 17.01 7.59
N GLY A 112 8.84 15.86 8.26
CA GLY A 112 7.77 14.86 8.34
C GLY A 112 7.59 13.99 7.09
N ARG A 113 8.34 14.26 6.01
CA ARG A 113 8.39 13.42 4.79
C ARG A 113 9.53 12.41 4.89
N ILE A 114 9.35 11.24 4.27
CA ILE A 114 10.38 10.19 4.20
C ILE A 114 10.86 9.98 2.77
N TYR A 115 12.15 9.70 2.63
CA TYR A 115 12.85 9.54 1.36
C TYR A 115 13.83 8.37 1.41
N GLY A 116 14.21 7.87 0.23
CA GLY A 116 15.27 6.88 0.07
C GLY A 116 14.78 5.52 -0.40
N ASP A 117 15.70 4.56 -0.47
CA ASP A 117 15.47 3.26 -1.09
C ASP A 117 14.36 2.46 -0.40
N GLY A 118 14.18 2.61 0.93
CA GLY A 118 13.09 1.97 1.66
C GLY A 118 11.71 2.30 1.07
N VAL A 119 11.49 3.57 0.69
CA VAL A 119 10.26 4.06 0.06
C VAL A 119 10.15 3.60 -1.39
N ASN A 120 11.24 3.70 -2.16
CA ASN A 120 11.27 3.28 -3.57
C ASN A 120 10.96 1.78 -3.72
N ILE A 121 11.46 0.94 -2.81
CA ILE A 121 11.16 -0.49 -2.79
C ILE A 121 9.68 -0.73 -2.48
N ALA A 122 9.08 -0.01 -1.52
CA ALA A 122 7.65 -0.14 -1.24
C ALA A 122 6.79 0.23 -2.46
N ALA A 123 7.10 1.34 -3.13
CA ALA A 123 6.42 1.73 -4.37
C ALA A 123 6.61 0.70 -5.49
N ARG A 124 7.81 0.12 -5.62
CA ARG A 124 8.06 -0.95 -6.59
C ARG A 124 7.22 -2.19 -6.26
N LEU A 125 7.14 -2.60 -5.00
CA LEU A 125 6.32 -3.73 -4.57
C LEU A 125 4.84 -3.48 -4.88
N GLU A 126 4.34 -2.28 -4.57
CA GLU A 126 2.97 -1.87 -4.92
C GLU A 126 2.70 -2.10 -6.41
N SER A 127 3.59 -1.63 -7.29
CA SER A 127 3.40 -1.79 -8.75
C SER A 127 3.40 -3.24 -9.22
N LEU A 128 3.97 -4.16 -8.40
CA LEU A 128 4.00 -5.59 -8.69
C LEU A 128 2.76 -6.32 -8.18
N ALA A 129 1.98 -5.73 -7.29
CA ALA A 129 0.76 -6.33 -6.77
C ALA A 129 -0.32 -6.43 -7.86
N ASP A 130 -1.16 -7.45 -7.80
CA ASP A 130 -2.40 -7.45 -8.58
C ASP A 130 -3.37 -6.38 -8.06
N PRO A 131 -4.32 -5.86 -8.89
CA PRO A 131 -5.36 -4.96 -8.42
C PRO A 131 -6.14 -5.53 -7.22
N GLY A 132 -6.21 -4.80 -6.11
CA GLY A 132 -6.78 -5.29 -4.85
C GLY A 132 -5.87 -6.22 -4.04
N GLY A 133 -4.59 -6.34 -4.45
CA GLY A 133 -3.57 -7.17 -3.82
C GLY A 133 -2.61 -6.38 -2.94
N ILE A 134 -1.81 -7.12 -2.16
CA ILE A 134 -0.78 -6.59 -1.29
C ILE A 134 0.52 -7.33 -1.64
N CYS A 135 1.57 -6.59 -1.95
CA CYS A 135 2.90 -7.13 -2.21
C CYS A 135 3.87 -6.67 -1.12
N VAL A 136 4.70 -7.58 -0.63
CA VAL A 136 5.61 -7.27 0.48
C VAL A 136 7.01 -7.79 0.21
N SER A 137 8.02 -7.15 0.81
CA SER A 137 9.40 -7.63 0.71
C SER A 137 9.63 -8.91 1.52
N LYS A 138 10.71 -9.63 1.19
CA LYS A 138 11.21 -10.76 1.99
C LYS A 138 11.24 -10.44 3.48
N THR A 139 11.88 -9.33 3.84
CA THR A 139 12.10 -8.93 5.24
C THR A 139 10.78 -8.78 5.98
N VAL A 140 9.72 -8.34 5.30
CA VAL A 140 8.38 -8.28 5.87
C VAL A 140 7.81 -9.67 6.11
N ILE A 141 7.91 -10.60 5.14
CA ILE A 141 7.48 -12.00 5.30
C ILE A 141 8.19 -12.67 6.49
N ASP A 142 9.52 -12.59 6.53
CA ASP A 142 10.35 -13.19 7.58
C ASP A 142 9.94 -12.68 8.99
N GLN A 143 9.40 -11.46 9.08
CA GLN A 143 8.94 -10.87 10.35
C GLN A 143 7.52 -11.25 10.76
N ILE A 144 6.67 -11.72 9.84
CA ILE A 144 5.25 -12.00 10.10
C ILE A 144 4.86 -13.47 10.01
N GLU A 145 5.67 -14.32 9.37
CA GLU A 145 5.32 -15.73 9.10
C GLU A 145 4.92 -16.52 10.34
N THR A 146 5.49 -16.19 11.51
CA THR A 146 5.18 -16.82 12.80
C THR A 146 4.13 -16.06 13.62
N LYS A 147 3.71 -14.87 13.18
CA LYS A 147 2.91 -13.92 13.97
C LYS A 147 1.50 -13.71 13.43
N LEU A 148 1.28 -13.98 12.15
CA LEU A 148 0.01 -13.70 11.48
C LEU A 148 -0.51 -14.94 10.75
N PRO A 149 -1.81 -15.27 10.86
CA PRO A 149 -2.41 -16.43 10.21
C PRO A 149 -2.77 -16.14 8.73
N PHE A 150 -1.96 -15.36 8.01
CA PHE A 150 -2.21 -15.02 6.62
C PHE A 150 -1.52 -15.98 5.67
N SER A 151 -2.22 -16.36 4.60
CA SER A 151 -1.61 -17.11 3.50
C SER A 151 -0.88 -16.16 2.55
N TYR A 152 0.32 -16.55 2.13
CA TYR A 152 1.14 -15.78 1.19
C TYR A 152 1.56 -16.67 0.01
N GLU A 153 1.66 -16.06 -1.17
CA GLU A 153 2.17 -16.68 -2.38
C GLU A 153 3.48 -16.01 -2.79
N TYR A 154 4.46 -16.83 -3.14
CA TYR A 154 5.74 -16.35 -3.62
C TYR A 154 5.65 -15.99 -5.11
N LEU A 155 5.93 -14.73 -5.46
CA LEU A 155 5.90 -14.25 -6.84
C LEU A 155 7.08 -14.71 -7.70
N GLY A 156 8.06 -15.42 -7.14
CA GLY A 156 9.30 -15.72 -7.87
C GLY A 156 10.24 -14.51 -7.98
N LYS A 157 11.45 -14.76 -8.50
CA LYS A 157 12.20 -13.75 -9.26
C LYS A 157 11.39 -13.49 -10.54
N LYS A 158 10.48 -12.51 -10.56
CA LYS A 158 9.48 -12.33 -11.64
C LYS A 158 10.05 -12.44 -13.08
N ARG A 159 9.56 -13.42 -13.84
CA ARG A 159 8.73 -13.21 -15.05
C ARG A 159 7.43 -14.02 -14.88
N VAL A 160 6.29 -13.35 -15.03
CA VAL A 160 4.94 -13.78 -14.59
C VAL A 160 4.26 -14.77 -15.54
N LYS A 161 3.41 -15.67 -14.99
CA LYS A 161 2.10 -16.05 -15.57
C LYS A 161 1.07 -16.39 -14.48
N LYS A 162 -0.14 -15.79 -14.63
CA LYS A 162 -1.32 -15.72 -13.74
C LYS A 162 -1.87 -17.06 -13.23
N HIS A 163 -2.40 -17.10 -12.00
CA HIS A 163 -3.57 -17.93 -11.64
C HIS A 163 -4.53 -17.22 -10.65
N ARG A 164 -5.83 -17.51 -10.80
CA ARG A 164 -6.98 -17.06 -9.98
C ARG A 164 -7.06 -17.90 -8.69
N LYS A 165 -7.23 -17.28 -7.52
CA LYS A 165 -8.20 -17.71 -6.47
C LYS A 165 -8.31 -16.70 -5.32
N ASN A 166 -9.54 -16.57 -4.82
CA ASN A 166 -9.94 -15.74 -3.68
C ASN A 166 -9.25 -16.21 -2.39
N HIS A 167 -8.58 -15.29 -1.70
CA HIS A 167 -8.47 -15.00 -0.25
C HIS A 167 -7.40 -13.89 -0.14
N SER A 168 -7.23 -13.25 1.03
CA SER A 168 -6.28 -12.15 1.29
C SER A 168 -4.82 -12.55 1.03
N LEU A 169 -4.44 -12.67 -0.24
CA LEU A 169 -3.15 -13.14 -0.69
C LEU A 169 -2.12 -12.02 -0.57
N LEU A 170 -1.14 -12.22 0.31
CA LEU A 170 0.11 -11.46 0.28
C LEU A 170 0.98 -12.05 -0.83
N GLN A 171 1.41 -11.21 -1.75
CA GLN A 171 2.36 -11.56 -2.78
C GLN A 171 3.77 -11.23 -2.28
N GLY A 172 4.58 -12.25 -1.98
CA GLY A 172 5.98 -12.05 -1.58
C GLY A 172 6.87 -11.89 -2.81
N ALA A 173 7.53 -10.75 -2.99
CA ALA A 173 8.50 -10.55 -4.07
C ALA A 173 9.95 -10.65 -3.53
N PHE A 174 10.77 -11.44 -4.21
CA PHE A 174 12.17 -11.72 -3.87
C PHE A 174 13.01 -11.74 -5.15
#